data_AF-A0A542ZSW0-F1
#
_entry.id   AF-A0A542ZSW0-F1
#
_cell.length_a   1.000
_cell.length_b   1.000
_cell.length_c   1.000
_cell.angle_alpha   90.00
_cell.angle_beta   90.00
_cell.angle_gamma   90.00
#
_symmetry.space_group_name_H-M   'P 1'
#
loop_
_entity.id
_entity.type
_entity.pdbx_description
1 polymer ?
#
loop_
_entity_poly.entity_id
_entity_poly.type
_entity_poly.pdbx_seq_one_letter_code
_entity_poly.pdbx_strand_id
1 'polypeptide(L)'
;MYDDRARVEWAHSGEGVDHFEITIDGMYGSDTVAVDASDPMKHSFTMLQDNTRYTGTIVAVVKSDDGQTVKSDPVSFEFETEEEEEEEEEEEEDPSSDSDEHWVDIPAPFDEPVREACDASGFC
;
A
#
# COMPACT_ATOMS: atom_id res chain seq x y z
N MET A 1 -3.68 -8.12 6.36
CA MET A 1 -3.58 -6.65 6.47
C MET A 1 -4.75 -6.15 5.66
N TYR A 2 -5.65 -5.35 6.22
CA TYR A 2 -6.75 -4.79 5.42
C TYR A 2 -6.24 -3.47 4.87
N ASP A 3 -6.26 -3.31 3.55
CA ASP A 3 -5.86 -2.06 2.91
C ASP A 3 -6.95 -1.00 3.10
N ASP A 4 -6.50 0.25 3.30
CA ASP A 4 -7.39 1.40 3.46
C ASP A 4 -8.03 1.72 2.10
N ARG A 5 -9.30 1.34 1.90
CA ARG A 5 -10.04 1.55 0.65
C ARG A 5 -10.56 2.99 0.50
N ALA A 6 -10.79 3.68 1.61
CA ALA A 6 -11.11 5.11 1.60
C ALA A 6 -10.61 5.80 2.87
N ARG A 7 -10.21 7.07 2.74
CA ARG A 7 -9.86 7.93 3.88
C ARG A 7 -10.68 9.20 3.82
N VAL A 8 -11.34 9.52 4.92
CA VAL A 8 -12.02 10.79 5.13
C VAL A 8 -11.23 11.63 6.11
N GLU A 9 -11.11 12.92 5.81
CA GLU A 9 -10.49 13.92 6.68
C GLU A 9 -11.42 15.11 6.79
N TRP A 10 -11.57 15.66 7.98
CA TRP A 10 -12.42 16.81 8.22
C TRP A 10 -11.75 17.83 9.14
N ALA A 11 -12.36 19.00 9.23
CA ALA A 11 -11.94 20.05 10.15
C ALA A 11 -13.16 20.56 10.90
N HIS A 12 -12.98 20.87 12.19
CA HIS A 12 -13.96 21.60 12.97
C HIS A 12 -13.27 22.74 13.71
N SER A 13 -14.02 23.81 13.96
CA SER A 13 -13.55 24.98 14.73
C SER A 13 -14.44 25.28 15.95
N GLY A 14 -15.35 24.37 16.28
CA GLY A 14 -16.26 24.50 17.42
C GLY A 14 -15.72 23.83 18.69
N GLU A 15 -15.95 24.46 19.84
CA GLU A 15 -15.71 23.85 21.15
C GLU A 15 -16.92 23.02 21.60
N GLY A 16 -16.69 22.04 22.46
CA GLY A 16 -17.77 21.24 23.07
C GLY A 16 -18.31 20.09 22.20
N VAL A 17 -17.67 19.78 21.08
CA VAL A 17 -17.96 18.53 20.35
C VAL A 17 -17.46 17.36 21.20
N ASP A 18 -18.33 16.37 21.40
CA ASP A 18 -18.03 15.12 22.12
C ASP A 18 -17.40 14.12 21.14
N HIS A 19 -18.09 13.86 20.03
CA HIS A 19 -17.62 13.01 18.94
C HIS A 19 -18.24 13.41 17.60
N PHE A 20 -17.72 12.84 16.52
CA PHE A 20 -18.26 12.91 15.17
C PHE A 20 -18.87 11.56 14.81
N GLU A 21 -20.10 11.56 14.34
CA GLU A 21 -20.69 10.39 13.68
C GLU A 21 -20.39 10.50 12.19
N ILE A 22 -19.69 9.50 11.66
CA ILE A 22 -19.36 9.38 10.24
C ILE A 22 -20.13 8.18 9.73
N THR A 23 -21.06 8.43 8.82
CA THR A 23 -21.86 7.41 8.16
C THR A 23 -21.40 7.28 6.72
N ILE A 24 -21.27 6.06 6.23
CA ILE A 24 -21.12 5.75 4.81
C ILE A 24 -22.27 4.86 4.40
N ASP A 25 -23.03 5.29 3.40
CA ASP A 25 -24.12 4.56 2.78
C ASP A 25 -23.69 4.06 1.40
N GLY A 26 -23.80 2.75 1.16
CA GLY A 26 -23.55 2.11 -0.12
C GLY A 26 -24.71 1.21 -0.54
N MET A 27 -24.59 0.57 -1.70
CA MET A 27 -25.64 -0.31 -2.24
C MET A 27 -26.00 -1.48 -1.30
N TYR A 28 -25.04 -1.96 -0.52
CA TYR A 28 -25.18 -3.15 0.32
C TYR A 28 -25.49 -2.86 1.79
N GLY A 29 -25.59 -1.59 2.16
CA GLY A 29 -25.88 -1.17 3.53
C GLY A 29 -25.14 0.10 3.91
N SER A 30 -25.28 0.45 5.18
CA SER A 30 -24.61 1.59 5.78
C SER A 30 -23.73 1.16 6.93
N ASP A 31 -22.61 1.85 7.08
CA ASP A 31 -21.73 1.73 8.22
C ASP A 31 -21.66 3.08 8.94
N THR A 32 -21.58 3.07 10.27
CA THR A 32 -21.51 4.28 11.07
C THR A 32 -20.50 4.11 12.18
N VAL A 33 -19.56 5.06 12.23
CA VAL A 33 -18.51 5.11 13.24
C VAL A 33 -18.62 6.41 14.04
N ALA A 34 -18.38 6.32 15.34
CA ALA A 34 -18.17 7.47 16.20
C ALA A 34 -16.66 7.68 16.38
N VAL A 35 -16.19 8.89 16.08
CA VAL A 35 -14.80 9.31 16.29
C VAL A 35 -14.78 10.41 17.34
N ASP A 36 -14.09 10.18 18.46
CA ASP A 36 -14.01 11.15 19.54
C ASP A 36 -13.39 12.45 19.05
N ALA A 37 -13.88 13.60 19.54
CA ALA A 37 -13.35 14.90 19.12
C ALA A 37 -11.89 15.14 19.59
N SER A 38 -11.37 14.31 20.51
CA SER A 38 -9.96 14.30 20.90
C SER A 38 -9.05 13.54 19.92
N ASP A 39 -9.62 12.71 19.05
CA ASP A 39 -8.88 11.92 18.10
C ASP A 39 -8.47 12.75 16.86
N PRO A 40 -7.51 12.27 16.06
CA PRO A 40 -7.22 12.87 14.77
C PRO A 40 -8.51 12.95 13.93
N MET A 41 -8.74 14.10 13.28
CA MET A 41 -9.92 14.35 12.42
C MET A 41 -9.81 13.63 11.07
N LYS A 42 -9.58 12.32 11.13
CA LYS A 42 -9.44 11.40 10.01
C LYS A 42 -9.95 10.02 10.38
N HIS A 43 -10.52 9.31 9.41
CA HIS A 43 -10.94 7.93 9.56
C HIS A 43 -10.69 7.16 8.25
N SER A 44 -10.28 5.90 8.37
CA SER A 44 -10.04 5.01 7.23
C SER A 44 -11.09 3.90 7.21
N PHE A 45 -11.72 3.69 6.06
CA PHE A 45 -12.64 2.60 5.81
C PHE A 45 -11.93 1.50 5.03
N THR A 46 -11.90 0.29 5.58
CA THR A 46 -11.19 -0.86 5.02
C THR A 46 -12.11 -1.91 4.42
N MET A 47 -13.39 -1.91 4.79
CA MET A 47 -14.39 -2.89 4.36
C MET A 47 -15.35 -2.30 3.31
N LEU A 48 -14.80 -1.71 2.26
CA LEU A 48 -15.57 -1.23 1.12
C LEU A 48 -15.45 -2.20 -0.04
N GLN A 49 -16.52 -2.34 -0.83
CA GLN A 49 -16.51 -3.14 -2.03
C GLN A 49 -15.97 -2.31 -3.18
N ASP A 50 -15.29 -2.94 -4.13
CA ASP A 50 -14.76 -2.26 -5.31
C ASP A 50 -15.87 -1.89 -6.28
N ASN A 51 -15.58 -0.91 -7.16
CA ASN A 51 -16.52 -0.41 -8.16
C ASN A 51 -17.89 0.00 -7.59
N THR A 52 -17.90 0.48 -6.34
CA THR A 52 -19.12 0.81 -5.61
C THR A 52 -19.15 2.29 -5.26
N ARG A 53 -20.28 2.93 -5.56
CA ARG A 53 -20.55 4.30 -5.14
C ARG A 53 -21.02 4.35 -3.70
N TYR A 54 -20.44 5.28 -2.95
CA TYR A 54 -20.75 5.54 -1.56
C TYR A 54 -21.14 7.01 -1.35
N THR A 55 -22.15 7.24 -0.51
CA THR A 55 -22.49 8.55 0.01
C THR A 55 -22.09 8.60 1.48
N GLY A 56 -21.18 9.50 1.82
CA GLY A 56 -20.75 9.72 3.19
C GLY A 56 -21.44 10.92 3.84
N THR A 57 -21.64 10.88 5.14
CA THR A 57 -22.16 11.99 5.95
C THR A 57 -21.37 12.12 7.25
N ILE A 58 -20.99 13.34 7.62
CA ILE A 58 -20.36 13.65 8.91
C ILE A 58 -21.30 14.56 9.71
N VAL A 59 -21.54 14.20 10.97
CA VAL A 59 -22.32 14.97 11.92
C VAL A 59 -21.51 15.18 13.19
N ALA A 60 -21.38 16.43 13.65
CA ALA A 60 -20.80 16.71 14.95
C ALA A 60 -21.86 16.50 16.03
N VAL A 61 -21.51 15.76 17.08
CA VAL A 61 -22.36 15.48 18.22
C VAL A 61 -21.83 16.25 19.43
N VAL A 62 -22.66 17.15 19.95
CA VAL A 62 -22.37 17.94 21.15
C VAL A 62 -23.18 17.36 22.29
N LYS A 63 -22.51 17.08 23.42
CA LYS A 63 -23.16 16.62 24.64
C LYS A 63 -23.07 17.71 25.69
N SER A 64 -24.22 18.25 26.08
CA SER A 64 -24.31 19.24 27.14
C SER A 64 -24.24 18.58 28.53
N ASP A 65 -23.80 19.35 29.53
CA ASP A 65 -23.76 18.91 30.94
C ASP A 65 -25.12 18.46 31.49
N ASP A 66 -26.21 19.02 30.95
CA ASP A 66 -27.59 18.63 31.28
C ASP A 66 -28.01 17.26 30.69
N GLY A 67 -27.09 16.55 30.01
CA GLY A 67 -27.33 15.26 29.37
C GLY A 67 -28.06 15.35 28.02
N GLN A 68 -28.26 16.56 27.50
CA GLN A 68 -28.86 16.77 26.18
C GLN A 68 -27.81 16.59 25.09
N THR A 69 -28.19 15.87 24.03
CA THR A 69 -27.38 15.71 22.82
C THR A 69 -27.91 16.62 21.72
N VAL A 70 -27.04 17.42 21.11
CA VAL A 70 -27.33 18.25 19.94
C VAL A 70 -26.46 17.80 18.78
N LYS A 71 -27.08 17.60 17.61
CA LYS A 71 -26.38 17.25 16.36
C LYS A 71 -26.27 18.48 15.47
N SER A 72 -25.13 18.67 14.82
CA SER A 72 -24.95 19.71 13.80
C SER A 72 -25.74 19.42 12.54
N ASP A 73 -25.77 20.38 11.61
CA ASP A 73 -26.13 20.08 10.24
C ASP A 73 -25.16 19.05 9.64
N PRO A 74 -25.65 18.08 8.86
CA PRO A 74 -24.81 17.07 8.22
C PRO A 74 -24.00 17.65 7.07
N VAL A 75 -22.76 17.21 6.94
CA VAL A 75 -21.91 17.46 5.77
C VAL A 75 -21.82 16.18 4.95
N SER A 76 -22.33 16.20 3.73
CA SER A 76 -22.34 15.03 2.84
C SER A 76 -21.24 15.09 1.78
N PHE A 77 -20.74 13.92 1.40
CA PHE A 77 -19.74 13.72 0.35
C PHE A 77 -20.05 12.43 -0.41
N GLU A 78 -19.49 12.27 -1.61
CA GLU A 78 -19.68 11.08 -2.43
C GLU A 78 -18.34 10.65 -3.03
N PHE A 79 -18.12 9.35 -3.13
CA PHE A 79 -16.94 8.77 -3.78
C PHE A 79 -17.27 7.39 -4.35
N GLU A 80 -16.41 6.90 -5.24
CA GLU A 80 -16.50 5.57 -5.84
C GLU A 80 -15.18 4.86 -5.59
N THR A 81 -15.25 3.58 -5.20
CA THR A 81 -14.07 2.72 -5.05
C THR A 81 -13.69 2.15 -6.41
N GLU A 82 -12.40 1.91 -6.63
CA GLU A 82 -11.85 1.31 -7.84
C GLU A 82 -11.41 -0.14 -7.55
N GLU A 83 -11.36 -0.98 -8.58
CA GLU A 83 -10.74 -2.31 -8.47
C GLU A 83 -9.23 -2.14 -8.22
N GLU A 84 -8.68 -2.88 -7.26
CA GLU A 84 -7.23 -3.00 -7.12
C GLU A 84 -6.70 -3.76 -8.35
N GLU A 85 -5.93 -3.09 -9.20
CA GLU A 85 -5.20 -3.76 -10.28
C GLU A 85 -4.09 -4.60 -9.63
N GLU A 86 -4.17 -5.93 -9.78
CA GLU A 86 -3.05 -6.81 -9.44
C GLU A 86 -1.89 -6.46 -10.37
N GLU A 87 -0.85 -5.80 -9.85
CA GLU A 87 0.41 -5.65 -10.58
C GLU A 87 0.98 -7.06 -10.81
N GLU A 88 0.82 -7.60 -12.02
CA GLU A 88 1.54 -8.79 -12.44
C GLU A 88 3.04 -8.46 -12.37
N GLU A 89 3.72 -8.94 -11.32
CA GLU A 89 5.18 -8.98 -11.30
C GLU A 89 5.61 -9.84 -12.49
N GLU A 90 6.05 -9.20 -13.59
CA GLU A 90 6.75 -9.88 -14.66
C GLU A 90 8.00 -10.52 -14.04
N GLU A 91 7.92 -11.81 -13.72
CA GLU A 91 9.10 -12.64 -13.47
C GLU A 91 9.95 -12.58 -14.75
N GLU A 92 10.96 -11.73 -14.75
CA GLU A 92 12.08 -11.77 -15.68
C GLU A 92 12.72 -13.16 -15.53
N GLU A 93 12.24 -14.13 -16.31
CA GLU A 93 12.92 -15.41 -16.49
C GLU A 93 14.31 -15.10 -17.04
N ASP A 94 15.32 -15.10 -16.17
CA ASP A 94 16.72 -15.18 -16.53
C ASP A 94 16.84 -16.25 -17.64
N PRO A 95 17.20 -15.90 -18.89
CA PRO A 95 17.51 -16.91 -19.88
C PRO A 95 18.81 -17.56 -19.42
N SER A 96 18.68 -18.61 -18.61
CA SER A 96 19.77 -19.49 -18.25
C SER A 96 20.38 -19.96 -19.56
N SER A 97 21.52 -19.35 -19.87
CA SER A 97 22.29 -19.57 -21.06
C SER A 97 22.85 -20.99 -20.94
N ASP A 98 22.07 -21.97 -21.39
CA ASP A 98 22.53 -23.35 -21.49
C ASP A 98 23.59 -23.39 -22.59
N SER A 99 24.82 -23.24 -22.12
CA SER A 99 26.02 -23.44 -22.89
C SER A 99 26.17 -24.94 -23.10
N ASP A 100 25.55 -25.47 -24.16
CA ASP A 100 25.79 -26.84 -24.59
C ASP A 100 27.20 -26.90 -25.21
N GLU A 101 28.16 -27.23 -24.36
CA GLU A 101 29.57 -27.40 -24.63
C GLU A 101 29.81 -28.57 -25.60
N HIS A 102 30.14 -28.28 -26.87
CA HIS A 102 30.69 -29.30 -27.78
C HIS A 102 32.19 -29.10 -27.98
N TRP A 103 32.99 -29.41 -26.97
CA TRP A 103 34.44 -29.53 -27.11
C TRP A 103 34.79 -30.90 -27.67
N VAL A 104 35.16 -30.93 -28.95
CA VAL A 104 35.79 -32.09 -29.60
C VAL A 104 37.20 -32.25 -29.05
N ASP A 105 37.46 -33.44 -28.49
CA ASP A 105 38.76 -33.88 -27.99
C ASP A 105 39.79 -33.93 -29.15
N ILE A 106 40.77 -33.04 -29.12
CA ILE A 106 41.94 -33.10 -30.01
C ILE A 106 43.12 -33.59 -29.15
N PRO A 107 43.63 -34.81 -29.36
CA PRO A 107 44.81 -35.26 -28.64
C PRO A 107 46.04 -34.50 -29.14
N ALA A 108 46.68 -33.76 -28.22
CA ALA A 108 47.96 -33.12 -28.46
C ALA A 108 49.10 -34.16 -28.51
N PRO A 109 49.98 -34.14 -29.52
CA PRO A 109 51.24 -34.85 -29.45
C PRO A 109 52.35 -33.97 -28.86
N PHE A 110 52.89 -34.47 -27.75
CA PHE A 110 54.31 -34.55 -27.40
C PHE A 110 55.15 -33.31 -27.02
N ASP A 111 55.96 -33.61 -25.99
CA ASP A 111 57.32 -33.12 -25.66
C ASP A 111 57.47 -31.82 -24.83
N GLU A 112 57.54 -32.01 -23.51
CA GLU A 112 58.59 -31.63 -22.53
C GLU A 112 59.58 -30.44 -22.81
N PRO A 113 60.34 -29.94 -21.80
CA PRO A 113 60.19 -29.99 -20.34
C PRO A 113 60.32 -28.62 -19.63
N VAL A 114 59.95 -28.66 -18.35
CA VAL A 114 60.07 -27.66 -17.29
C VAL A 114 61.50 -27.10 -17.11
N ARG A 115 61.60 -25.79 -16.84
CA ARG A 115 62.56 -25.16 -15.90
C ARG A 115 62.21 -23.68 -15.71
N GLU A 116 61.63 -23.33 -14.56
CA GLU A 116 62.29 -22.93 -13.30
C GLU A 116 62.49 -21.42 -13.21
N ALA A 117 62.28 -20.91 -12.00
CA ALA A 117 62.01 -19.53 -11.69
C ALA A 117 63.25 -18.65 -11.55
N CYS A 118 62.97 -17.34 -11.53
CA CYS A 118 63.63 -16.29 -10.74
C CYS A 118 64.94 -15.64 -11.23
N ASP A 119 64.81 -14.32 -11.44
CA ASP A 119 65.51 -13.23 -10.73
C ASP A 119 66.51 -12.32 -11.47
N ALA A 120 66.42 -11.04 -11.07
CA ALA A 120 67.41 -9.96 -11.09
C ALA A 120 68.32 -9.75 -12.32
N SER A 121 67.77 -9.11 -13.36
CA SER A 121 68.48 -8.04 -14.10
C SER A 121 67.48 -7.24 -14.91
N GLY A 122 67.15 -6.05 -14.43
CA GLY A 122 66.09 -5.22 -15.00
C GLY A 122 66.29 -4.86 -16.47
N PHE A 123 65.28 -5.16 -17.28
CA PHE A 123 64.61 -4.27 -18.23
C PHE A 123 63.39 -5.01 -18.78
N CYS A 124 62.31 -4.28 -19.09
CA CYS A 124 61.03 -4.82 -19.56
C CYS A 124 61.14 -5.66 -20.84
#